data_AF-R6M754-F1
#
_entry.id   AF-R6M754-F1
#
_cell.length_a   1.000
_cell.length_b   1.000
_cell.length_c   1.000
_cell.angle_alpha   90.00
_cell.angle_beta   90.00
_cell.angle_gamma   90.00
#
_symmetry.space_group_name_H-M   'P 1'
#
loop_
_entity.id
_entity.type
_entity.pdbx_description
1 polymer ?
#
loop_
_entity_poly.entity_id
_entity_poly.type
_entity_poly.pdbx_seq_one_letter_code
_entity_poly.pdbx_strand_id
1 'polypeptide(L)'
;MGIPTLTKSGCTADGWHDGSPTGTVYRQYFGTNGNQSFYANWNCSSSGGETGGGENPTPTTYTVKYDANGGTGAPSNQTKKQGESLTISTAKPTKTGYTFTSWNTKKDGTGTKYDIGASYTTDSDVTLYAQYKENTITYTVKYDANGGTGAPSNQTKTKGKELVLSTTVPTKEGYKFVNWNTKKDGTGTSYNAGSKYTTEASVTLYAQYEKELNEEETKYTITFYTNDGTTEKSTKVVNKGDKVVKPEDPTREGYTFDGWYDKKENGKEYDFTKEVTSDISLYAYWSKIGDKTNEDVDKNSKTGDILIFIAWTAGIGALTYSVYYFKSRKETI
;
A
#
# COMPACT_ATOMS: atom_id res chain seq x y z
N MET A 1 27.57 -45.33 58.87
CA MET A 1 27.52 -46.37 57.83
C MET A 1 28.63 -47.35 58.15
N GLY A 2 28.35 -48.65 58.31
CA GLY A 2 29.39 -49.64 58.59
C GLY A 2 30.37 -49.74 57.41
N ILE A 3 31.64 -50.05 57.69
CA ILE A 3 32.62 -50.30 56.64
C ILE A 3 32.19 -51.56 55.89
N PRO A 4 32.15 -51.58 54.53
CA PRO A 4 31.90 -52.79 53.78
C PRO A 4 32.92 -53.87 54.18
N THR A 5 32.46 -55.05 54.56
CA THR A 5 33.33 -56.19 54.83
C THR A 5 33.96 -56.65 53.52
N LEU A 6 35.24 -56.35 53.36
CA LEU A 6 36.01 -56.74 52.20
C LEU A 6 36.47 -58.19 52.37
N THR A 7 36.02 -59.08 51.49
CA THR A 7 36.54 -60.44 51.40
C THR A 7 37.11 -60.67 50.01
N LYS A 8 38.37 -61.12 49.95
CA LYS A 8 39.04 -61.55 48.72
C LYS A 8 39.83 -62.81 49.06
N SER A 9 39.47 -63.93 48.43
CA SER A 9 40.07 -65.23 48.71
C SER A 9 41.59 -65.20 48.50
N GLY A 10 42.35 -65.76 49.44
CA GLY A 10 43.82 -65.81 49.37
C GLY A 10 44.54 -64.48 49.63
N CYS A 11 43.82 -63.43 50.04
CA CYS A 11 44.40 -62.12 50.33
C CYS A 11 43.91 -61.61 51.69
N THR A 12 44.77 -60.89 52.41
CA THR A 12 44.37 -60.09 53.56
C THR A 12 44.18 -58.63 53.13
N ALA A 13 43.06 -58.01 53.55
CA ALA A 13 42.82 -56.59 53.33
C ALA A 13 43.72 -55.79 54.27
N ASP A 14 44.53 -54.89 53.72
CA ASP A 14 45.42 -54.03 54.51
C ASP A 14 44.69 -52.78 55.04
N GLY A 15 43.62 -52.37 54.35
CA GLY A 15 42.72 -51.30 54.75
C GLY A 15 42.23 -50.47 53.56
N TRP A 16 41.59 -49.34 53.85
CA TRP A 16 41.14 -48.36 52.85
C TRP A 16 42.11 -47.18 52.78
N HIS A 17 42.46 -46.77 51.57
CA HIS A 17 43.39 -45.65 51.29
C HIS A 17 42.71 -44.53 50.49
N ASP A 18 43.13 -43.30 50.74
CA ASP A 18 42.68 -42.06 50.08
C ASP A 18 43.49 -41.79 48.80
N GLY A 19 43.35 -42.66 47.80
CA GLY A 19 43.88 -42.42 46.46
C GLY A 19 45.41 -42.51 46.29
N SER A 20 46.18 -42.80 47.36
CA SER A 20 47.61 -43.13 47.28
C SER A 20 47.91 -44.50 47.88
N PRO A 21 48.64 -45.40 47.18
CA PRO A 21 49.06 -46.71 47.72
C PRO A 21 49.94 -46.63 48.98
N THR A 22 50.49 -45.44 49.29
CA THR A 22 51.30 -45.18 50.48
C THR A 22 50.64 -44.18 51.45
N GLY A 23 49.35 -43.88 51.24
CA GLY A 23 48.57 -42.97 52.09
C GLY A 23 48.20 -43.58 53.45
N THR A 24 47.57 -42.76 54.29
CA THR A 24 47.16 -43.14 55.65
C THR A 24 46.11 -44.25 55.60
N VAL A 25 46.32 -45.33 56.38
CA VAL A 25 45.42 -46.50 56.41
C VAL A 25 44.26 -46.25 57.38
N TYR A 26 43.03 -46.30 56.87
CA TYR A 26 41.82 -46.16 57.70
C TYR A 26 41.21 -47.53 58.01
N ARG A 27 41.03 -47.82 59.31
CA ARG A 27 40.53 -49.14 59.78
C ARG A 27 39.20 -49.13 60.53
N GLN A 28 38.67 -47.97 60.96
CA GLN A 28 37.46 -48.00 61.81
C GLN A 28 36.50 -46.79 61.76
N TYR A 29 36.70 -45.76 60.92
CA TYR A 29 35.69 -44.69 60.79
C TYR A 29 35.92 -43.78 59.57
N PHE A 30 34.84 -43.28 58.97
CA PHE A 30 34.86 -42.22 57.94
C PHE A 30 34.02 -41.02 58.40
N GLY A 31 34.55 -39.80 58.29
CA GLY A 31 33.80 -38.56 58.51
C GLY A 31 32.92 -38.22 57.30
N THR A 32 31.73 -37.68 57.52
CA THR A 32 30.65 -37.56 56.51
C THR A 32 30.71 -36.33 55.60
N ASN A 33 31.88 -35.74 55.33
CA ASN A 33 31.95 -34.49 54.57
C ASN A 33 32.65 -34.66 53.21
N GLY A 34 31.87 -35.05 52.19
CA GLY A 34 32.25 -35.00 50.77
C GLY A 34 32.34 -36.36 50.06
N ASN A 35 32.07 -36.38 48.75
CA ASN A 35 32.30 -37.55 47.88
C ASN A 35 33.82 -37.81 47.74
N GLN A 36 34.38 -38.59 48.66
CA GLN A 36 35.74 -39.11 48.56
C GLN A 36 35.70 -40.57 48.10
N SER A 37 36.53 -40.89 47.11
CA SER A 37 36.72 -42.27 46.63
C SER A 37 37.88 -42.90 47.40
N PHE A 38 37.63 -44.06 47.99
CA PHE A 38 38.64 -44.85 48.70
C PHE A 38 38.94 -46.13 47.94
N TYR A 39 40.19 -46.59 48.01
CA TYR A 39 40.63 -47.81 47.35
C TYR A 39 41.05 -48.85 48.39
N ALA A 40 40.59 -50.08 48.21
CA ALA A 40 40.98 -51.22 49.04
C ALA A 40 42.32 -51.79 48.54
N ASN A 41 43.30 -51.90 49.43
CA ASN A 41 44.59 -52.52 49.11
C ASN A 41 44.65 -53.94 49.65
N TRP A 42 45.22 -54.85 48.85
CA TRP A 42 45.22 -56.29 49.13
C TRP A 42 46.64 -56.83 49.10
N ASN A 43 47.01 -57.53 50.17
CA ASN A 43 48.27 -58.27 50.20
C ASN A 43 47.98 -59.76 49.98
N CYS A 44 48.43 -60.30 48.85
CA CYS A 44 48.14 -61.68 48.47
C CYS A 44 49.45 -62.48 48.45
N SER A 45 49.51 -63.57 49.22
CA SER A 45 50.65 -64.48 49.19
C SER A 45 50.68 -65.24 47.86
N SER A 46 51.77 -65.09 47.12
CA SER A 46 51.98 -65.70 45.81
C SER A 46 52.13 -67.22 45.88
N SER A 47 51.06 -67.96 45.61
CA SER A 47 51.14 -69.33 45.07
C SER A 47 49.75 -69.80 44.62
N GLY A 48 49.60 -70.08 43.34
CA GLY A 48 48.40 -70.74 42.78
C GLY A 48 47.67 -69.86 41.78
N GLY A 49 48.04 -70.01 40.50
CA GLY A 49 47.27 -69.45 39.41
C GLY A 49 45.95 -70.21 39.26
N GLU A 50 44.85 -69.54 39.55
CA GLU A 50 43.56 -69.83 38.97
C GLU A 50 43.01 -68.52 38.39
N THR A 51 42.68 -68.55 37.11
CA THR A 51 42.05 -67.44 36.39
C THR A 51 40.61 -67.29 36.88
N GLY A 52 40.43 -66.63 38.03
CA GLY A 52 39.15 -66.14 38.50
C GLY A 52 38.73 -64.95 37.63
N GLY A 53 37.87 -65.21 36.65
CA GLY A 53 37.16 -64.18 35.91
C GLY A 53 36.23 -63.43 36.85
N GLY A 54 36.74 -62.35 37.47
CA GLY A 54 35.89 -61.33 38.05
C GLY A 54 35.19 -60.62 36.90
N GLU A 55 33.88 -60.83 36.73
CA GLU A 55 33.07 -60.03 35.83
C GLU A 55 33.23 -58.56 36.26
N ASN A 56 33.92 -57.77 35.43
CA ASN A 56 33.97 -56.33 35.58
C ASN A 56 32.53 -55.83 35.43
N PRO A 57 31.90 -55.22 36.46
CA PRO A 57 30.50 -54.86 36.39
C PRO A 57 30.28 -53.97 35.18
N THR A 58 29.42 -54.44 34.26
CA THR A 58 29.13 -53.69 33.04
C THR A 58 28.48 -52.37 33.44
N PRO A 59 29.04 -51.21 33.08
CA PRO A 59 28.50 -49.94 33.53
C PRO A 59 27.09 -49.77 32.99
N THR A 60 26.13 -49.43 33.86
CA THR A 60 24.75 -49.14 33.46
C THR A 60 24.75 -47.95 32.49
N THR A 61 24.20 -48.16 31.30
CA THR A 61 24.09 -47.13 30.26
C THR A 61 22.63 -46.79 29.98
N TYR A 62 22.35 -45.52 29.69
CA TYR A 62 21.05 -45.02 29.27
C TYR A 62 21.11 -44.48 27.85
N THR A 63 20.03 -44.69 27.09
CA THR A 63 19.90 -44.31 25.69
C THR A 63 18.94 -43.13 25.50
N VAL A 64 19.41 -42.11 24.80
CA VAL A 64 18.57 -41.02 24.28
C VAL A 64 18.29 -41.30 22.80
N LYS A 65 17.02 -41.61 22.51
CA LYS A 65 16.53 -41.83 21.14
C LYS A 65 15.94 -40.55 20.57
N TYR A 66 16.06 -40.38 19.26
CA TYR A 66 15.50 -39.23 18.54
C TYR A 66 14.45 -39.66 17.52
N ASP A 67 13.25 -39.10 17.64
CA ASP A 67 12.14 -39.32 16.71
C ASP A 67 11.83 -38.00 15.99
N ALA A 68 11.93 -38.00 14.65
CA ALA A 68 11.65 -36.82 13.84
C ALA A 68 10.18 -36.37 13.88
N ASN A 69 9.29 -37.11 14.55
CA ASN A 69 7.89 -36.80 14.81
C ASN A 69 7.10 -36.45 13.54
N GLY A 70 7.17 -37.36 12.56
CA GLY A 70 6.60 -37.17 11.23
C GLY A 70 7.42 -36.28 10.29
N GLY A 71 8.64 -35.90 10.68
CA GLY A 71 9.69 -35.36 9.79
C GLY A 71 10.69 -36.43 9.35
N THR A 72 11.82 -35.99 8.80
CA THR A 72 12.95 -36.82 8.35
C THR A 72 14.28 -36.31 8.90
N GLY A 73 15.34 -37.13 8.88
CA GLY A 73 16.68 -36.69 9.26
C GLY A 73 16.90 -36.49 10.77
N ALA A 74 16.22 -37.29 11.61
CA ALA A 74 16.59 -37.37 13.02
C ALA A 74 18.03 -37.89 13.18
N PRO A 75 18.79 -37.40 14.18
CA PRO A 75 20.13 -37.90 14.46
C PRO A 75 20.09 -39.35 14.96
N SER A 76 21.26 -40.01 14.92
CA SER A 76 21.45 -41.30 15.56
C SER A 76 21.27 -41.22 17.08
N ASN A 77 20.86 -42.33 17.70
CA ASN A 77 20.75 -42.44 19.15
C ASN A 77 22.11 -42.17 19.82
N GLN A 78 22.07 -41.57 21.00
CA GLN A 78 23.24 -41.34 21.84
C GLN A 78 23.09 -42.12 23.15
N THR A 79 24.21 -42.50 23.77
CA THR A 79 24.24 -43.24 25.03
C THR A 79 25.13 -42.53 26.04
N LYS A 80 24.73 -42.54 27.32
CA LYS A 80 25.54 -42.07 28.46
C LYS A 80 25.65 -43.16 29.52
N LYS A 81 26.70 -43.14 30.34
CA LYS A 81 26.78 -43.96 31.55
C LYS A 81 25.99 -43.29 32.69
N GLN A 82 25.63 -44.07 33.69
CA GLN A 82 24.99 -43.57 34.91
C GLN A 82 25.82 -42.45 35.55
N GLY A 83 25.15 -41.37 35.96
CA GLY A 83 25.77 -40.20 36.59
C GLY A 83 26.46 -39.21 35.64
N GLU A 84 26.65 -39.56 34.37
CA GLU A 84 27.22 -38.65 33.36
C GLU A 84 26.15 -37.74 32.73
N SER A 85 26.58 -36.60 32.17
CA SER A 85 25.74 -35.74 31.34
C SER A 85 25.91 -36.07 29.86
N LEU A 86 24.82 -35.90 29.10
CA LEU A 86 24.81 -36.06 27.65
C LEU A 86 24.38 -34.76 26.98
N THR A 87 25.16 -34.28 26.02
CA THR A 87 24.77 -33.13 25.20
C THR A 87 23.85 -33.58 24.08
N ILE A 88 22.63 -33.03 24.07
CA ILE A 88 21.62 -33.30 23.05
C ILE A 88 22.15 -32.88 21.68
N SER A 89 21.99 -33.77 20.69
CA SER A 89 22.44 -33.53 19.32
C SER A 89 22.02 -32.17 18.76
N THR A 90 22.94 -31.54 18.02
CA THR A 90 22.72 -30.26 17.32
C THR A 90 22.11 -30.44 15.93
N ALA A 91 22.00 -31.68 15.44
CA ALA A 91 21.36 -31.98 14.18
C ALA A 91 19.86 -31.68 14.25
N LYS A 92 19.36 -30.98 13.23
CA LYS A 92 17.96 -30.57 13.14
C LYS A 92 17.25 -31.46 12.12
N PRO A 93 16.19 -32.19 12.51
CA PRO A 93 15.34 -32.87 11.55
C PRO A 93 14.56 -31.86 10.70
N THR A 94 14.09 -32.31 9.54
CA THR A 94 13.34 -31.50 8.58
C THR A 94 11.90 -32.00 8.45
N LYS A 95 10.96 -31.07 8.25
CA LYS A 95 9.55 -31.37 7.97
C LYS A 95 9.00 -30.36 6.98
N THR A 96 8.58 -30.82 5.80
CA THR A 96 8.09 -29.94 4.71
C THR A 96 6.97 -29.04 5.20
N GLY A 97 7.12 -27.72 5.00
CA GLY A 97 6.15 -26.72 5.44
C GLY A 97 6.28 -26.31 6.91
N TYR A 98 7.29 -26.79 7.64
CA TYR A 98 7.51 -26.44 9.04
C TYR A 98 8.98 -26.12 9.34
N THR A 99 9.21 -25.35 10.40
CA THR A 99 10.52 -25.08 10.98
C THR A 99 10.67 -25.86 12.29
N PHE A 100 11.76 -26.62 12.44
CA PHE A 100 12.10 -27.29 13.70
C PHE A 100 12.31 -26.26 14.81
N THR A 101 11.68 -26.47 15.97
CA THR A 101 11.80 -25.59 17.13
C THR A 101 12.70 -26.20 18.20
N SER A 102 12.39 -27.43 18.64
CA SER A 102 13.09 -28.09 19.74
C SER A 102 12.76 -29.57 19.83
N TRP A 103 13.46 -30.29 20.70
CA TRP A 103 13.10 -31.65 21.13
C TRP A 103 12.13 -31.61 22.32
N ASN A 104 11.29 -32.63 22.47
CA ASN A 104 10.38 -32.77 23.62
C ASN A 104 10.27 -34.23 24.07
N THR A 105 10.12 -34.49 25.38
CA THR A 105 9.97 -35.86 25.90
C THR A 105 8.62 -36.52 25.59
N LYS A 106 7.65 -35.75 25.09
CA LYS A 106 6.37 -36.24 24.59
C LYS A 106 6.14 -35.80 23.15
N LYS A 107 5.48 -36.69 22.39
CA LYS A 107 5.18 -36.50 20.97
C LYS A 107 4.30 -35.27 20.70
N ASP A 108 3.37 -34.99 21.60
CA ASP A 108 2.42 -33.87 21.55
C ASP A 108 3.01 -32.52 22.02
N GLY A 109 4.28 -32.50 22.45
CA GLY A 109 4.95 -31.30 22.94
C GLY A 109 4.61 -30.91 24.38
N THR A 110 3.77 -31.67 25.10
CA THR A 110 3.38 -31.37 26.49
C THR A 110 4.43 -31.82 27.54
N GLY A 111 5.50 -32.47 27.09
CA GLY A 111 6.59 -32.93 27.94
C GLY A 111 7.66 -31.85 28.16
N THR A 112 8.81 -32.29 28.67
CA THR A 112 9.96 -31.42 28.91
C THR A 112 10.61 -31.05 27.58
N LYS A 113 10.76 -29.75 27.34
CA LYS A 113 11.44 -29.19 26.17
C LYS A 113 12.97 -29.28 26.34
N TYR A 114 13.66 -29.70 25.29
CA TYR A 114 15.11 -29.64 25.18
C TYR A 114 15.50 -28.90 23.90
N ASP A 115 16.24 -27.81 24.03
CA ASP A 115 16.86 -27.16 22.86
C ASP A 115 18.06 -27.98 22.37
N ILE A 116 18.47 -27.75 21.12
CA ILE A 116 19.68 -28.39 20.58
C ILE A 116 20.91 -28.02 21.41
N GLY A 117 21.78 -28.98 21.70
CA GLY A 117 22.96 -28.78 22.55
C GLY A 117 22.66 -28.68 24.06
N ALA A 118 21.40 -28.83 24.49
CA ALA A 118 21.07 -28.87 25.91
C ALA A 118 21.70 -30.09 26.61
N SER A 119 21.93 -29.99 27.91
CA SER A 119 22.43 -31.12 28.72
C SER A 119 21.27 -32.00 29.20
N TYR A 120 21.42 -33.31 29.06
CA TYR A 120 20.54 -34.34 29.61
C TYR A 120 21.26 -35.11 30.71
N THR A 121 20.79 -34.96 31.94
CA THR A 121 21.43 -35.52 33.14
C THR A 121 20.65 -36.67 33.79
N THR A 122 19.39 -36.90 33.39
CA THR A 122 18.57 -37.96 33.96
C THR A 122 19.15 -39.33 33.64
N ASP A 123 19.15 -40.22 34.63
CA ASP A 123 19.61 -41.60 34.52
C ASP A 123 18.44 -42.51 34.11
N SER A 124 17.93 -42.29 32.90
CA SER A 124 16.83 -43.07 32.32
C SER A 124 16.91 -43.05 30.80
N ASP A 125 16.38 -44.09 30.16
CA ASP A 125 16.12 -44.05 28.73
C ASP A 125 15.02 -43.04 28.40
N VAL A 126 15.18 -42.31 27.30
CA VAL A 126 14.18 -41.35 26.83
C VAL A 126 14.11 -41.33 25.31
N THR A 127 12.91 -41.10 24.77
CA THR A 127 12.73 -40.74 23.36
C THR A 127 12.37 -39.26 23.26
N LEU A 128 13.15 -38.51 22.50
CA LEU A 128 12.95 -37.11 22.23
C LEU A 128 12.28 -36.94 20.86
N TYR A 129 11.11 -36.32 20.87
CA TYR A 129 10.29 -36.06 19.69
C TYR A 129 10.50 -34.63 19.20
N ALA A 130 10.82 -34.48 17.92
CA ALA A 130 10.97 -33.17 17.31
C ALA A 130 9.65 -32.39 17.35
N GLN A 131 9.74 -31.11 17.70
CA GLN A 131 8.63 -30.16 17.67
C GLN A 131 8.87 -29.15 16.54
N TYR A 132 7.77 -28.70 15.95
CA TYR A 132 7.80 -27.89 14.74
C TYR A 132 6.80 -26.75 14.81
N LYS A 133 7.17 -25.62 14.22
CA LYS A 133 6.28 -24.49 13.96
C LYS A 133 5.94 -24.46 12.48
N GLU A 134 4.66 -24.38 12.14
CA GLU A 134 4.22 -24.29 10.75
C GLU A 134 4.74 -23.01 10.09
N ASN A 135 5.26 -23.14 8.87
CA ASN A 135 5.72 -22.01 8.07
C ASN A 135 4.50 -21.38 7.39
N THR A 136 4.10 -20.20 7.84
CA THR A 136 3.03 -19.43 7.21
C THR A 136 3.61 -18.55 6.10
N ILE A 137 3.13 -18.73 4.88
CA ILE A 137 3.40 -17.80 3.77
C ILE A 137 2.31 -16.75 3.78
N THR A 138 2.68 -15.48 3.86
CA THR A 138 1.75 -14.36 3.81
C THR A 138 1.98 -13.49 2.57
N TYR A 139 0.89 -12.95 2.03
CA TYR A 139 0.88 -12.03 0.90
C TYR A 139 0.26 -10.71 1.34
N THR A 140 0.82 -9.59 0.86
CA THR A 140 0.38 -8.24 1.21
C THR A 140 -0.22 -7.55 -0.02
N VAL A 141 -1.43 -7.03 0.15
CA VAL A 141 -2.06 -6.11 -0.80
C VAL A 141 -1.88 -4.69 -0.27
N LYS A 142 -1.16 -3.87 -1.02
CA LYS A 142 -1.00 -2.43 -0.77
C LYS A 142 -1.94 -1.64 -1.65
N TYR A 143 -2.36 -0.47 -1.16
CA TYR A 143 -3.23 0.43 -1.89
C TYR A 143 -2.53 1.77 -2.13
N ASP A 144 -2.49 2.20 -3.37
CA ASP A 144 -1.92 3.47 -3.80
C ASP A 144 -3.04 4.32 -4.41
N ALA A 145 -3.29 5.49 -3.83
CA ALA A 145 -4.34 6.40 -4.30
C ALA A 145 -4.05 6.98 -5.70
N ASN A 146 -2.89 6.70 -6.30
CA ASN A 146 -2.54 7.06 -7.68
C ASN A 146 -2.80 8.56 -8.01
N GLY A 147 -2.32 9.43 -7.13
CA GLY A 147 -2.53 10.88 -7.22
C GLY A 147 -3.84 11.39 -6.61
N GLY A 148 -4.65 10.53 -5.99
CA GLY A 148 -5.72 10.89 -5.06
C GLY A 148 -5.26 10.86 -3.59
N THR A 149 -6.22 10.84 -2.67
CA THR A 149 -6.00 10.76 -1.21
C THR A 149 -6.95 9.76 -0.55
N GLY A 150 -6.70 9.36 0.70
CA GLY A 150 -7.62 8.50 1.45
C GLY A 150 -7.62 7.02 1.01
N ALA A 151 -6.51 6.51 0.48
CA ALA A 151 -6.38 5.07 0.25
C ALA A 151 -6.42 4.29 1.57
N PRO A 152 -7.01 3.08 1.59
CA PRO A 152 -7.07 2.25 2.79
C PRO A 152 -5.72 1.72 3.22
N SER A 153 -5.65 1.26 4.47
CA SER A 153 -4.49 0.53 5.00
C SER A 153 -4.24 -0.78 4.24
N ASN A 154 -2.98 -1.21 4.23
CA ASN A 154 -2.58 -2.49 3.64
C ASN A 154 -3.32 -3.67 4.29
N GLN A 155 -3.65 -4.67 3.49
CA GLN A 155 -4.23 -5.94 3.95
C GLN A 155 -3.24 -7.08 3.73
N THR A 156 -3.33 -8.12 4.56
CA THR A 156 -2.54 -9.34 4.42
C THR A 156 -3.42 -10.57 4.39
N LYS A 157 -2.98 -11.60 3.69
CA LYS A 157 -3.58 -12.93 3.70
C LYS A 157 -2.53 -14.01 3.86
N THR A 158 -2.92 -15.13 4.45
CA THR A 158 -2.09 -16.34 4.44
C THR A 158 -2.39 -17.14 3.17
N LYS A 159 -1.39 -17.81 2.61
CA LYS A 159 -1.56 -18.68 1.43
C LYS A 159 -2.73 -19.65 1.61
N GLY A 160 -3.57 -19.78 0.60
CA GLY A 160 -4.76 -20.62 0.60
C GLY A 160 -5.96 -20.04 1.34
N LYS A 161 -5.85 -18.83 1.92
CA LYS A 161 -6.98 -18.10 2.50
C LYS A 161 -7.50 -17.04 1.54
N GLU A 162 -8.81 -16.87 1.53
CA GLU A 162 -9.44 -15.81 0.74
C GLU A 162 -9.22 -14.44 1.39
N LEU A 163 -9.04 -13.41 0.56
CA LEU A 163 -9.01 -12.01 0.98
C LEU A 163 -10.09 -11.24 0.26
N VAL A 164 -10.90 -10.49 0.99
CA VAL A 164 -11.83 -9.50 0.45
C VAL A 164 -11.13 -8.14 0.51
N LEU A 165 -11.01 -7.48 -0.64
CA LEU A 165 -10.39 -6.16 -0.74
C LEU A 165 -11.21 -5.12 0.01
N SER A 166 -10.56 -4.05 0.45
CA SER A 166 -11.22 -2.95 1.17
C SER A 166 -12.36 -2.36 0.35
N THR A 167 -13.46 -2.01 1.03
CA THR A 167 -14.57 -1.24 0.46
C THR A 167 -14.32 0.27 0.53
N THR A 168 -13.34 0.71 1.32
CA THR A 168 -12.92 2.11 1.36
C THR A 168 -12.20 2.45 0.05
N VAL A 169 -12.66 3.51 -0.61
CA VAL A 169 -12.10 4.01 -1.86
C VAL A 169 -11.48 5.39 -1.67
N PRO A 170 -10.37 5.71 -2.36
CA PRO A 170 -9.75 7.01 -2.31
C PRO A 170 -10.55 8.06 -3.09
N THR A 171 -10.33 9.33 -2.77
CA THR A 171 -10.94 10.48 -3.46
C THR A 171 -9.90 11.23 -4.28
N LYS A 172 -10.34 11.87 -5.37
CA LYS A 172 -9.52 12.73 -6.22
C LYS A 172 -10.39 13.85 -6.78
N GLU A 173 -10.03 15.11 -6.53
CA GLU A 173 -10.83 16.27 -6.92
C GLU A 173 -11.11 16.32 -8.42
N GLY A 174 -12.39 16.43 -8.80
CA GLY A 174 -12.84 16.42 -10.20
C GLY A 174 -12.84 15.05 -10.88
N TYR A 175 -12.66 13.96 -10.13
CA TYR A 175 -12.70 12.60 -10.65
C TYR A 175 -13.47 11.64 -9.74
N LYS A 176 -14.15 10.69 -10.36
CA LYS A 176 -14.80 9.56 -9.72
C LYS A 176 -13.87 8.35 -9.68
N PHE A 177 -13.79 7.67 -8.55
CA PHE A 177 -13.09 6.38 -8.46
C PHE A 177 -13.83 5.31 -9.29
N VAL A 178 -13.09 4.58 -10.11
CA VAL A 178 -13.62 3.52 -10.98
C VAL A 178 -13.30 2.15 -10.42
N ASN A 179 -12.01 1.84 -10.24
CA ASN A 179 -11.54 0.55 -9.74
C ASN A 179 -10.10 0.62 -9.21
N TRP A 180 -9.66 -0.48 -8.60
CA TRP A 180 -8.27 -0.75 -8.28
C TRP A 180 -7.62 -1.52 -9.43
N ASN A 181 -6.40 -1.15 -9.85
CA ASN A 181 -5.68 -1.85 -10.93
C ASN A 181 -4.27 -2.28 -10.49
N THR A 182 -3.80 -3.44 -10.96
CA THR A 182 -2.45 -3.94 -10.63
C THR A 182 -1.31 -3.14 -11.27
N LYS A 183 -1.61 -2.24 -12.20
CA LYS A 183 -0.66 -1.31 -12.81
C LYS A 183 -1.16 0.12 -12.67
N LYS A 184 -0.20 1.03 -12.49
CA LYS A 184 -0.47 2.46 -12.29
C LYS A 184 -1.20 3.11 -13.48
N ASP A 185 -0.91 2.66 -14.69
CA ASP A 185 -1.47 3.14 -15.95
C ASP A 185 -2.84 2.53 -16.32
N GLY A 186 -3.39 1.65 -15.47
CA GLY A 186 -4.67 1.00 -15.72
C GLY A 186 -4.61 -0.19 -16.69
N THR A 187 -3.45 -0.54 -17.26
CA THR A 187 -3.32 -1.65 -18.23
C THR A 187 -3.22 -3.03 -17.57
N GLY A 188 -3.29 -3.09 -16.24
CA GLY A 188 -3.25 -4.32 -15.46
C GLY A 188 -4.63 -4.93 -15.25
N THR A 189 -4.72 -5.84 -14.28
CA THR A 189 -5.99 -6.44 -13.89
C THR A 189 -6.77 -5.50 -12.98
N SER A 190 -8.04 -5.27 -13.28
CA SER A 190 -8.94 -4.44 -12.49
C SER A 190 -9.70 -5.25 -11.43
N TYR A 191 -9.87 -4.62 -10.27
CA TYR A 191 -10.58 -5.14 -9.11
C TYR A 191 -11.53 -4.07 -8.57
N ASN A 192 -12.77 -4.44 -8.31
CA ASN A 192 -13.72 -3.56 -7.62
C ASN A 192 -13.38 -3.52 -6.12
N ALA A 193 -13.70 -2.41 -5.46
CA ALA A 193 -13.67 -2.34 -3.99
C ALA A 193 -14.60 -3.43 -3.41
N GLY A 194 -14.16 -4.12 -2.35
CA GLY A 194 -14.91 -5.27 -1.80
C GLY A 194 -14.85 -6.56 -2.62
N SER A 195 -14.12 -6.62 -3.74
CA SER A 195 -13.97 -7.86 -4.51
C SER A 195 -12.98 -8.83 -3.86
N LYS A 196 -13.03 -10.11 -4.27
CA LYS A 196 -12.13 -11.15 -3.78
C LYS A 196 -10.76 -11.07 -4.48
N TYR A 197 -9.69 -11.25 -3.72
CA TYR A 197 -8.33 -11.36 -4.21
C TYR A 197 -7.75 -12.76 -3.92
N THR A 198 -7.80 -13.63 -4.94
CA THR A 198 -7.41 -15.04 -4.83
C THR A 198 -5.95 -15.30 -5.21
N THR A 199 -5.28 -14.38 -5.91
CA THR A 199 -3.88 -14.53 -6.33
C THR A 199 -2.92 -14.70 -5.16
N GLU A 200 -2.04 -15.70 -5.23
CA GLU A 200 -1.04 -16.01 -4.20
C GLU A 200 0.26 -15.22 -4.42
N ALA A 201 0.11 -13.90 -4.45
CA ALA A 201 1.21 -12.95 -4.60
C ALA A 201 0.89 -11.63 -3.89
N SER A 202 1.94 -10.97 -3.38
CA SER A 202 1.85 -9.59 -2.91
C SER A 202 1.72 -8.64 -4.10
N VAL A 203 0.92 -7.59 -3.97
CA VAL A 203 0.64 -6.63 -5.04
C VAL A 203 0.42 -5.23 -4.48
N THR A 204 0.71 -4.21 -5.29
CA THR A 204 0.21 -2.85 -5.08
C THR A 204 -0.92 -2.60 -6.06
N LEU A 205 -2.09 -2.23 -5.54
CA LEU A 205 -3.24 -1.82 -6.32
C LEU A 205 -3.29 -0.30 -6.41
N TYR A 206 -3.37 0.21 -7.64
CA TYR A 206 -3.43 1.63 -7.96
C TYR A 206 -4.85 2.03 -8.29
N ALA A 207 -5.35 3.07 -7.62
CA ALA A 207 -6.67 3.61 -7.92
C ALA A 207 -6.73 4.14 -9.36
N GLN A 208 -7.82 3.83 -10.05
CA GLN A 208 -8.13 4.36 -11.37
C GLN A 208 -9.35 5.26 -11.28
N TYR A 209 -9.33 6.32 -12.07
CA TYR A 209 -10.25 7.43 -11.97
C TYR A 209 -10.81 7.81 -13.33
N GLU A 210 -12.06 8.24 -13.35
CA GLU A 210 -12.72 8.83 -14.51
C GLU A 210 -13.05 10.28 -14.18
N LYS A 211 -12.79 11.21 -15.11
CA LYS A 211 -13.03 12.64 -14.88
C LYS A 211 -14.53 12.87 -14.74
N GLU A 212 -14.96 13.49 -13.66
CA GLU A 212 -16.33 13.98 -13.55
C GLU A 212 -16.43 15.24 -14.41
N LEU A 213 -17.02 15.10 -15.59
CA LEU A 213 -17.47 16.25 -16.37
C LEU A 213 -18.71 16.78 -15.68
N ASN A 214 -18.57 17.87 -14.91
CA ASN A 214 -19.71 18.61 -14.40
C ASN A 214 -20.61 18.99 -15.58
N GLU A 215 -21.90 18.66 -15.53
CA GLU A 215 -22.91 18.96 -16.55
C GLU A 215 -23.20 20.48 -16.72
N GLU A 216 -22.35 21.37 -16.18
CA GLU A 216 -22.50 22.83 -16.25
C GLU A 216 -21.56 23.51 -17.27
N GLU A 217 -21.28 22.90 -18.42
CA GLU A 217 -21.09 23.71 -19.63
C GLU A 217 -22.46 24.07 -20.21
N THR A 218 -23.31 24.75 -19.43
CA THR A 218 -24.50 25.39 -20.01
C THR A 218 -24.01 26.51 -20.92
N LYS A 219 -24.09 26.29 -22.23
CA LYS A 219 -23.76 27.28 -23.25
C LYS A 219 -25.03 27.95 -23.72
N TYR A 220 -24.95 29.25 -23.95
CA TYR A 220 -26.02 30.04 -24.54
C TYR A 220 -25.63 30.55 -25.92
N THR A 221 -26.62 30.60 -26.79
CA THR A 221 -26.51 31.03 -28.17
C THR A 221 -27.04 32.46 -28.30
N ILE A 222 -26.21 33.36 -28.81
CA ILE A 222 -26.57 34.73 -29.15
C ILE A 222 -26.65 34.81 -30.66
N THR A 223 -27.86 35.04 -31.17
CA THR A 223 -28.13 35.15 -32.60
C THR A 223 -28.33 36.61 -32.97
N PHE A 224 -27.59 37.09 -33.97
CA PHE A 224 -27.65 38.46 -34.46
C PHE A 224 -28.41 38.48 -35.78
N TYR A 225 -29.51 39.23 -35.85
CA TYR A 225 -30.37 39.37 -37.02
C TYR A 225 -30.22 40.75 -37.67
N THR A 226 -30.33 40.80 -39.00
CA THR A 226 -30.53 42.08 -39.68
C THR A 226 -31.92 42.66 -39.37
N ASN A 227 -32.17 43.93 -39.70
CA ASN A 227 -33.39 44.64 -39.33
C ASN A 227 -34.71 43.99 -39.81
N ASP A 228 -34.65 43.12 -40.81
CA ASP A 228 -35.82 42.36 -41.27
C ASP A 228 -36.31 41.32 -40.23
N GLY A 229 -35.46 40.99 -39.25
CA GLY A 229 -35.72 39.99 -38.21
C GLY A 229 -35.74 38.56 -38.72
N THR A 230 -35.38 38.33 -39.99
CA THR A 230 -35.47 37.04 -40.68
C THR A 230 -34.14 36.59 -41.26
N THR A 231 -33.26 37.53 -41.57
CA THR A 231 -31.92 37.21 -42.07
C THR A 231 -30.93 37.20 -40.91
N GLU A 232 -30.46 36.00 -40.56
CA GLU A 232 -29.37 35.81 -39.59
C GLU A 232 -28.07 36.41 -40.15
N LYS A 233 -27.42 37.27 -39.37
CA LYS A 233 -26.12 37.87 -39.71
C LYS A 233 -24.97 37.04 -39.16
N SER A 234 -25.09 36.56 -37.93
CA SER A 234 -24.08 35.73 -37.27
C SER A 234 -24.61 35.13 -35.98
N THR A 235 -23.97 34.07 -35.51
CA THR A 235 -24.24 33.44 -34.21
C THR A 235 -22.95 33.35 -33.36
N LYS A 236 -23.08 33.56 -32.05
CA LYS A 236 -22.02 33.38 -31.05
C LYS A 236 -22.49 32.42 -29.97
N VAL A 237 -21.59 31.56 -29.49
CA VAL A 237 -21.84 30.65 -28.37
C VAL A 237 -20.90 31.03 -27.23
N VAL A 238 -21.45 31.21 -26.03
CA VAL A 238 -20.70 31.58 -24.82
C VAL A 238 -21.12 30.68 -23.65
N ASN A 239 -20.27 30.53 -22.63
CA ASN A 239 -20.69 29.84 -21.42
C ASN A 239 -21.63 30.73 -20.60
N LYS A 240 -22.52 30.12 -19.81
CA LYS A 240 -23.35 30.84 -18.84
C LYS A 240 -22.48 31.72 -17.93
N GLY A 241 -22.85 33.00 -17.80
CA GLY A 241 -22.10 33.98 -17.00
C GLY A 241 -21.00 34.71 -17.79
N ASP A 242 -20.60 34.22 -18.97
CA ASP A 242 -19.67 34.95 -19.83
C ASP A 242 -20.37 36.15 -20.50
N LYS A 243 -19.57 37.14 -20.89
CA LYS A 243 -20.02 38.26 -21.72
C LYS A 243 -19.85 37.92 -23.19
N VAL A 244 -20.78 38.38 -24.03
CA VAL A 244 -20.63 38.25 -25.48
C VAL A 244 -19.83 39.42 -26.05
N VAL A 245 -18.82 39.13 -26.86
CA VAL A 245 -18.06 40.18 -27.57
C VAL A 245 -18.94 40.77 -28.67
N LYS A 246 -19.07 42.11 -28.68
CA LYS A 246 -19.83 42.84 -29.70
C LYS A 246 -19.31 42.51 -31.11
N PRO A 247 -20.16 42.10 -32.07
CA PRO A 247 -19.73 41.89 -33.44
C PRO A 247 -19.39 43.22 -34.13
N GLU A 248 -18.73 43.15 -35.28
CA GLU A 248 -18.54 44.33 -36.12
C GLU A 248 -19.89 44.97 -36.49
N ASP A 249 -19.95 46.30 -36.46
CA ASP A 249 -21.18 47.04 -36.75
C ASP A 249 -21.58 46.77 -38.22
N PRO A 250 -22.82 46.33 -38.48
CA PRO A 250 -23.28 46.12 -39.84
C PRO A 250 -23.39 47.46 -40.59
N THR A 251 -23.43 47.41 -41.92
CA THR A 251 -23.68 48.59 -42.79
C THR A 251 -24.97 48.44 -43.58
N ARG A 252 -25.66 49.56 -43.82
CA ARG A 252 -26.90 49.64 -44.62
C ARG A 252 -26.94 50.98 -45.36
N GLU A 253 -27.03 50.94 -46.68
CA GLU A 253 -27.05 52.14 -47.52
C GLU A 253 -28.23 53.06 -47.16
N GLY A 254 -27.96 54.35 -46.96
CA GLY A 254 -28.97 55.36 -46.59
C GLY A 254 -29.39 55.34 -45.12
N TYR A 255 -28.73 54.55 -44.25
CA TYR A 255 -29.04 54.46 -42.82
C TYR A 255 -27.78 54.50 -41.94
N THR A 256 -27.91 55.02 -40.71
CA THR A 256 -26.93 54.94 -39.63
C THR A 256 -27.29 53.76 -38.72
N PHE A 257 -26.31 52.93 -38.33
CA PHE A 257 -26.51 51.86 -37.36
C PHE A 257 -26.60 52.44 -35.94
N ASP A 258 -27.71 52.20 -35.25
CA ASP A 258 -27.95 52.75 -33.92
C ASP A 258 -27.62 51.77 -32.78
N GLY A 259 -27.51 50.47 -33.07
CA GLY A 259 -27.15 49.45 -32.08
C GLY A 259 -27.86 48.11 -32.27
N TRP A 260 -27.57 47.18 -31.36
CA TRP A 260 -28.19 45.86 -31.28
C TRP A 260 -29.26 45.86 -30.19
N TYR A 261 -30.49 45.48 -30.52
CA TYR A 261 -31.64 45.59 -29.63
C TYR A 261 -32.26 44.23 -29.34
N ASP A 262 -32.84 44.05 -28.16
CA ASP A 262 -33.45 42.78 -27.73
C ASP A 262 -34.76 42.40 -28.44
N LYS A 263 -35.32 43.33 -29.23
CA LYS A 263 -36.53 43.16 -30.02
C LYS A 263 -36.45 43.94 -31.33
N LYS A 264 -37.22 43.49 -32.32
CA LYS A 264 -37.34 44.14 -33.63
C LYS A 264 -38.01 45.52 -33.58
N GLU A 265 -38.97 45.71 -32.68
CA GLU A 265 -39.69 46.97 -32.50
C GLU A 265 -39.81 47.30 -31.02
N ASN A 266 -39.58 48.58 -30.65
CA ASN A 266 -39.64 49.08 -29.27
C ASN A 266 -38.75 48.29 -28.28
N GLY A 267 -37.65 47.73 -28.78
CA GLY A 267 -36.66 47.03 -27.98
C GLY A 267 -35.81 47.99 -27.15
N LYS A 268 -35.01 47.42 -26.26
CA LYS A 268 -33.93 48.13 -25.56
C LYS A 268 -32.60 47.76 -26.18
N GLU A 269 -31.71 48.74 -26.27
CA GLU A 269 -30.34 48.50 -26.71
C GLU A 269 -29.66 47.51 -25.75
N TYR A 270 -28.99 46.52 -26.32
CA TYR A 270 -28.30 45.47 -25.59
C TYR A 270 -26.95 45.95 -25.05
N ASP A 271 -26.73 45.73 -23.76
CA ASP A 271 -25.50 46.10 -23.06
C ASP A 271 -24.51 44.92 -23.06
N PHE A 272 -23.50 44.99 -23.93
CA PHE A 272 -22.45 43.97 -24.07
C PHE A 272 -21.54 43.83 -22.84
N THR A 273 -21.70 44.69 -21.83
CA THR A 273 -20.98 44.54 -20.55
C THR A 273 -21.67 43.58 -19.58
N LYS A 274 -22.92 43.17 -19.87
CA LYS A 274 -23.70 42.22 -19.08
C LYS A 274 -23.39 40.77 -19.43
N GLU A 275 -23.50 39.92 -18.41
CA GLU A 275 -23.35 38.47 -18.52
C GLU A 275 -24.54 37.85 -19.24
N VAL A 276 -24.28 36.80 -20.02
CA VAL A 276 -25.30 36.05 -20.74
C VAL A 276 -25.82 34.90 -19.86
N THR A 277 -27.11 34.90 -19.59
CA THR A 277 -27.77 33.93 -18.69
C THR A 277 -28.88 33.10 -19.36
N SER A 278 -29.13 33.32 -20.65
CA SER A 278 -30.07 32.60 -21.52
C SER A 278 -29.71 32.82 -22.99
N ASP A 279 -30.32 32.07 -23.92
CA ASP A 279 -30.25 32.40 -25.34
C ASP A 279 -30.83 33.79 -25.63
N ILE A 280 -30.20 34.52 -26.55
CA ILE A 280 -30.56 35.91 -26.88
C ILE A 280 -30.67 36.08 -28.39
N SER A 281 -31.73 36.72 -28.84
CA SER A 281 -31.85 37.21 -30.22
C SER A 281 -31.69 38.73 -30.23
N LEU A 282 -30.70 39.24 -30.97
CA LEU A 282 -30.39 40.65 -31.09
C LEU A 282 -30.65 41.14 -32.51
N TYR A 283 -31.29 42.30 -32.64
CA TYR A 283 -31.75 42.87 -33.91
C TYR A 283 -31.05 44.19 -34.19
N ALA A 284 -30.52 44.35 -35.40
CA ALA A 284 -29.86 45.58 -35.82
C ALA A 284 -30.86 46.73 -36.02
N TYR A 285 -30.70 47.83 -35.28
CA TYR A 285 -31.54 49.03 -35.37
C TYR A 285 -30.87 50.14 -36.17
N TRP A 286 -31.68 50.96 -36.84
CA TRP A 286 -31.20 51.92 -37.85
C TRP A 286 -32.00 53.22 -37.90
N SER A 287 -31.29 54.34 -38.09
CA SER A 287 -31.85 55.66 -38.37
C SER A 287 -31.61 56.06 -39.82
N LYS A 288 -32.63 56.53 -40.54
CA LYS A 288 -32.48 56.98 -41.93
C LYS A 288 -31.58 58.20 -42.00
N ILE A 289 -30.60 58.18 -42.91
CA ILE A 289 -29.71 59.31 -43.18
C ILE A 289 -30.54 60.34 -43.97
N GLY A 290 -31.09 61.32 -43.25
CA GLY A 290 -31.92 62.38 -43.82
C GLY A 290 -32.99 62.96 -42.88
N ASP A 291 -33.37 62.24 -41.81
CA ASP A 291 -34.43 62.67 -40.88
C ASP A 291 -33.90 63.20 -39.54
N LYS A 292 -32.57 63.39 -39.39
CA LYS A 292 -31.99 63.98 -38.18
C LYS A 292 -32.11 65.50 -38.23
N THR A 293 -32.89 66.07 -37.30
CA THR A 293 -32.84 67.52 -37.03
C THR A 293 -31.70 67.82 -36.05
N ASN A 294 -31.25 69.08 -35.98
CA ASN A 294 -30.15 69.48 -35.08
C ASN A 294 -30.40 69.13 -33.60
N GLU A 295 -31.66 68.95 -33.16
CA GLU A 295 -32.00 68.60 -31.77
C GLU A 295 -31.65 67.15 -31.40
N ASP A 296 -31.58 66.23 -32.36
CA ASP A 296 -31.27 64.82 -32.09
C ASP A 296 -29.75 64.55 -31.97
N VAL A 297 -28.93 65.47 -32.47
CA VAL A 297 -27.45 65.38 -32.42
C VAL A 297 -26.93 65.70 -31.02
N ASP A 298 -27.59 66.60 -30.28
CA ASP A 298 -27.15 67.04 -28.95
C ASP A 298 -27.42 66.02 -27.82
N LYS A 299 -28.42 65.14 -27.96
CA LYS A 299 -28.75 64.13 -26.93
C LYS A 299 -27.83 62.91 -26.93
N ASN A 300 -27.15 62.64 -28.05
CA ASN A 300 -26.27 61.48 -28.22
C ASN A 300 -24.77 61.83 -28.28
N SER A 301 -24.39 63.11 -28.18
CA SER A 301 -22.97 63.50 -28.08
C SER A 301 -22.46 63.26 -26.65
N LYS A 302 -21.64 62.23 -26.47
CA LYS A 302 -20.69 62.20 -25.34
C LYS A 302 -19.50 63.09 -25.72
N THR A 303 -19.05 63.91 -24.76
CA THR A 303 -17.98 64.89 -24.95
C THR A 303 -16.77 64.29 -25.66
N GLY A 304 -16.53 64.71 -26.91
CA GLY A 304 -15.39 64.24 -27.72
C GLY A 304 -15.68 64.06 -29.21
N ASP A 305 -16.95 63.89 -29.59
CA ASP A 305 -17.34 63.74 -30.99
C ASP A 305 -18.19 64.94 -31.46
N ILE A 306 -17.74 65.63 -32.52
CA ILE A 306 -18.52 66.07 -33.69
C ILE A 306 -17.61 66.90 -34.62
N LEU A 307 -17.68 66.60 -35.93
CA LEU A 307 -17.67 67.63 -36.98
C LEU A 307 -18.37 67.08 -38.22
N ILE A 308 -19.48 67.70 -38.61
CA ILE A 308 -20.25 67.40 -39.83
C ILE A 308 -20.04 68.55 -40.80
N PHE A 309 -19.59 68.27 -42.02
CA PHE A 309 -19.73 69.20 -43.14
C PHE A 309 -20.67 68.61 -44.18
N ILE A 310 -21.66 69.40 -44.60
CA ILE A 310 -22.45 69.16 -45.79
C ILE A 310 -21.89 70.09 -46.86
N ALA A 311 -21.23 69.54 -47.88
CA ALA A 311 -20.80 70.32 -49.03
C ALA A 311 -21.74 70.07 -50.21
N TRP A 312 -22.28 71.15 -50.78
CA TRP A 312 -23.02 71.12 -52.03
C TRP A 312 -22.04 71.31 -53.19
N THR A 313 -22.14 70.49 -54.23
CA THR A 313 -21.58 70.83 -55.54
C THR A 313 -22.72 70.97 -56.53
N ALA A 314 -22.88 72.18 -57.07
CA ALA A 314 -23.82 72.44 -58.14
C ALA A 314 -23.23 71.94 -59.46
N GLY A 315 -23.75 70.81 -59.95
CA GLY A 315 -23.52 70.30 -61.30
C GLY A 315 -24.87 69.96 -61.92
N ILE A 316 -25.13 70.49 -63.10
CA ILE A 316 -26.41 70.40 -63.81
C ILE A 316 -26.73 68.92 -64.06
N GLY A 317 -27.74 68.36 -63.37
CA GLY A 317 -28.39 67.10 -63.78
C GLY A 317 -28.69 66.06 -62.70
N ALA A 318 -27.99 66.02 -61.56
CA ALA A 318 -28.36 65.17 -60.41
C ALA A 318 -27.64 65.62 -59.14
N LEU A 319 -28.36 65.73 -58.03
CA LEU A 319 -27.75 65.95 -56.70
C LEU A 319 -27.08 64.65 -56.25
N THR A 320 -25.77 64.54 -56.41
CA THR A 320 -24.99 63.48 -55.77
C THR A 320 -24.44 64.00 -54.45
N TYR A 321 -24.78 63.36 -53.33
CA TYR A 321 -24.15 63.62 -52.04
C TYR A 321 -23.02 62.61 -51.80
N SER A 322 -21.98 63.04 -51.09
CA SER A 322 -20.94 62.15 -50.56
C SER A 322 -20.83 62.39 -49.07
N VAL A 323 -21.12 61.36 -48.27
CA VAL A 323 -20.97 61.42 -46.81
C VAL A 323 -19.62 60.81 -46.47
N TYR A 324 -18.75 61.59 -45.83
CA TYR A 324 -17.47 61.10 -45.33
C TYR A 324 -17.56 60.91 -43.82
N TYR A 325 -17.21 59.71 -43.36
CA TYR A 325 -17.10 59.39 -41.94
C TYR A 325 -15.62 59.18 -41.60
N PHE A 326 -15.11 59.94 -40.62
CA PHE A 326 -13.82 59.64 -40.01
C PHE A 326 -14.05 59.01 -38.64
N LYS A 327 -13.67 57.74 -38.51
CA LYS A 327 -13.62 57.04 -37.22
C LYS A 327 -12.23 57.29 -36.62
N SER A 328 -12.17 57.98 -35.49
CA SER A 328 -10.96 57.99 -34.66
C SER A 328 -10.66 56.55 -34.25
N ARG A 329 -9.56 55.97 -34.77
CA ARG A 329 -8.99 54.76 -34.18
C ARG A 329 -8.16 55.19 -32.97
N LYS A 330 -8.57 54.79 -31.77
CA LYS A 330 -7.59 54.55 -30.70
C LYS A 330 -6.92 53.22 -31.02
N GLU A 331 -5.78 53.25 -31.71
CA GLU A 331 -4.80 52.18 -31.57
C GLU A 331 -4.13 52.37 -30.22
N THR A 332 -4.33 51.42 -29.31
CA THR A 332 -3.57 51.32 -28.07
C THR A 332 -2.32 50.50 -28.38
N ILE A 333 -1.13 51.10 -28.26
CA ILE A 333 0.15 50.37 -28.09
C ILE A 333 0.18 49.82 -26.67
#